data_AF-A0A7X1H7D9-F1
#
_entry.id   AF-A0A7X1H7D9-F1
#
_cell.length_a   1.000
_cell.length_b   1.000
_cell.length_c   1.000
_cell.angle_alpha   90.00
_cell.angle_beta   90.00
_cell.angle_gamma   90.00
#
_symmetry.space_group_name_H-M   'P 1'
#
loop_
_entity.id
_entity.type
_entity.pdbx_description
1 polymer ?
#
loop_
_entity_poly.entity_id
_entity_poly.type
_entity_poly.pdbx_seq_one_letter_code
_entity_poly.pdbx_strand_id
1 'polypeptide(L)'
;MGPLKLFYPIKTLDGKLLLPAGSELSDESLKDLLASHHPVSLKTYPLMDHASVMKDLFDILNSVPYNIIFADSDCLSEIIDVMKSIRFGAPVLDVLDFFKHHDSSTYRHMLTIFALTILIARDLVPNYRKRVSEIAYGPTHDFGKICVPLDILKKEHPLTRDELNYLKHHAVAGYVLLSYYFRDRRSIAAKVARDHHERMNGQGYPRGINQQDLMIEIVAVCDVYDALISARPYRPVSYNNRTALDVLTSMAEKGEVGWRVVKSLIAHNRSSKPQPPDTVTSREKRGTPPPDNLYGKLSDTD
;
A
#
# COMPACT_ATOMS: atom_id res chain seq x y z
N MET A 1 -5.67 10.38 18.38
CA MET A 1 -4.66 10.85 17.40
C MET A 1 -4.37 12.29 17.76
N GLY A 2 -3.12 12.74 17.78
CA GLY A 2 -2.86 14.18 17.82
C GLY A 2 -3.43 14.85 16.55
N PRO A 3 -3.88 16.11 16.61
CA PRO A 3 -4.44 16.77 15.45
C PRO A 3 -3.41 16.87 14.32
N LEU A 4 -3.83 16.57 13.09
CA LEU A 4 -3.03 16.74 11.88
C LEU A 4 -3.61 17.88 11.05
N LYS A 5 -2.80 18.88 10.71
CA LYS A 5 -3.21 19.96 9.82
C LYS A 5 -3.23 19.47 8.37
N LEU A 6 -4.35 19.65 7.69
CA LEU A 6 -4.47 19.35 6.25
C LEU A 6 -3.97 20.53 5.44
N PHE A 7 -2.96 20.31 4.58
CA PHE A 7 -2.49 21.34 3.65
C PHE A 7 -3.25 21.35 2.33
N TYR A 8 -3.87 20.21 1.98
CA TYR A 8 -4.62 20.02 0.74
C TYR A 8 -6.05 19.55 1.06
N PRO A 9 -7.02 19.83 0.19
CA PRO A 9 -8.39 19.40 0.41
C PRO A 9 -8.53 17.90 0.14
N ILE A 10 -9.44 17.25 0.87
CA ILE A 10 -9.80 15.84 0.66
C ILE A 10 -11.17 15.81 -0.02
N LYS A 11 -11.19 15.23 -1.23
CA LYS A 11 -12.39 15.10 -2.07
C LYS A 11 -12.61 13.65 -2.45
N THR A 12 -13.86 13.26 -2.58
CA THR A 12 -14.24 11.98 -3.21
C THR A 12 -13.94 12.01 -4.72
N LEU A 13 -13.99 10.85 -5.36
CA LEU A 13 -13.72 10.72 -6.80
C LEU A 13 -14.66 11.58 -7.67
N ASP A 14 -15.94 11.71 -7.28
CA ASP A 14 -16.94 12.57 -7.93
C ASP A 14 -16.82 14.07 -7.55
N GLY A 15 -15.76 14.45 -6.84
CA GLY A 15 -15.43 15.85 -6.54
C GLY A 15 -16.10 16.43 -5.30
N LYS A 16 -16.90 15.65 -4.55
CA LYS A 16 -17.49 16.10 -3.29
C LYS A 16 -16.40 16.37 -2.26
N LEU A 17 -16.38 17.60 -1.76
CA LEU A 17 -15.46 18.02 -0.71
C LEU A 17 -15.85 17.39 0.63
N LEU A 18 -14.93 16.61 1.23
CA LEU A 18 -15.11 16.06 2.57
C LEU A 18 -14.49 16.97 3.63
N LEU A 19 -13.25 17.40 3.42
CA LEU A 19 -12.54 18.31 4.30
C LEU A 19 -11.76 19.36 3.47
N PRO A 20 -11.93 20.67 3.73
CA PRO A 20 -11.16 21.71 3.07
C PRO A 20 -9.68 21.71 3.52
N ALA A 21 -8.81 22.28 2.68
CA ALA A 21 -7.45 22.63 3.09
C ALA A 21 -7.49 23.58 4.31
N GLY A 22 -6.52 23.45 5.21
CA GLY A 22 -6.44 24.16 6.48
C GLY A 22 -7.22 23.50 7.63
N SER A 23 -8.05 22.49 7.35
CA SER A 23 -8.77 21.76 8.39
C SER A 23 -7.83 21.05 9.36
N GLU A 24 -8.26 20.96 10.60
CA GLU A 24 -7.63 20.10 11.60
C GLU A 24 -8.29 18.71 11.60
N LEU A 25 -7.51 17.68 11.31
CA LEU A 25 -7.95 16.30 11.36
C LEU A 25 -7.73 15.74 12.76
N SER A 26 -8.82 15.49 13.48
CA SER A 26 -8.87 14.93 14.83
C SER A 26 -9.89 13.79 14.90
N ASP A 27 -9.99 13.11 16.05
CA ASP A 27 -11.02 12.07 16.24
C ASP A 27 -12.43 12.69 16.18
N GLU A 28 -12.55 13.93 16.67
CA GLU A 28 -13.76 14.74 16.69
C GLU A 28 -14.15 15.17 15.28
N SER A 29 -13.24 15.78 14.51
CA SER A 29 -13.59 16.24 13.15
C SER A 29 -13.98 15.08 12.22
N LEU A 30 -13.40 13.89 12.45
CA LEU A 30 -13.80 12.68 11.74
C LEU A 30 -15.15 12.11 12.22
N LYS A 31 -15.49 12.19 13.52
CA LYS A 31 -16.84 11.85 14.00
C LYS A 31 -17.89 12.76 13.38
N ASP A 32 -17.62 14.06 13.34
CA ASP A 32 -18.54 15.06 12.78
C ASP A 32 -18.77 14.80 11.30
N LEU A 33 -17.70 14.52 10.54
CA LEU A 33 -17.80 14.12 9.13
C LEU A 33 -18.68 12.88 8.94
N LEU A 34 -18.55 11.87 9.82
CA LEU A 34 -19.35 10.64 9.72
C LEU A 34 -20.81 10.87 10.10
N ALA A 35 -21.08 11.72 11.10
CA ALA A 35 -22.41 12.03 11.59
C ALA A 35 -23.21 12.94 10.63
N SER A 36 -22.54 13.86 9.93
CA SER A 36 -23.17 14.82 9.01
C SER A 36 -23.67 14.19 7.71
N HIS A 37 -23.61 12.87 7.58
CA HIS A 37 -23.88 12.15 6.35
C HIS A 37 -24.81 10.98 6.62
N HIS A 38 -26.00 11.00 5.99
CA HIS A 38 -26.99 9.96 6.16
C HIS A 38 -26.45 8.57 5.78
N PRO A 39 -26.77 7.53 6.55
CA PRO A 39 -26.35 6.17 6.26
C PRO A 39 -27.03 5.71 4.96
N VAL A 40 -26.25 5.64 3.88
CA VAL A 40 -26.63 4.90 2.68
C VAL A 40 -26.07 3.50 2.86
N SER A 41 -26.94 2.50 2.97
CA SER A 41 -26.52 1.10 2.89
C SER A 41 -25.96 0.86 1.49
N LEU A 42 -24.62 0.83 1.38
CA LEU A 42 -23.95 0.55 0.13
C LEU A 42 -24.00 -0.97 -0.09
N LYS A 43 -24.64 -1.38 -1.19
CA LYS A 43 -24.48 -2.74 -1.69
C LYS A 43 -22.99 -3.00 -1.94
N THR A 44 -22.53 -4.19 -1.58
CA THR A 44 -21.14 -4.61 -1.82
C THR A 44 -21.10 -5.66 -2.92
N TYR A 45 -20.03 -5.62 -3.71
CA TYR A 45 -19.80 -6.51 -4.84
C TYR A 45 -18.47 -7.25 -4.65
N PRO A 46 -18.36 -8.52 -5.09
CA PRO A 46 -17.10 -9.26 -5.02
C PRO A 46 -16.02 -8.53 -5.82
N LEU A 47 -14.83 -8.35 -5.23
CA LEU A 47 -13.71 -7.71 -5.92
C LEU A 47 -13.29 -8.49 -7.17
N MET A 48 -13.23 -9.83 -7.05
CA MET A 48 -12.72 -10.69 -8.12
C MET A 48 -13.65 -10.75 -9.34
N ASP A 49 -14.93 -10.43 -9.16
CA ASP A 49 -15.93 -10.37 -10.23
C ASP A 49 -15.98 -8.98 -10.89
N HIS A 50 -15.24 -8.01 -10.36
CA HIS A 50 -15.22 -6.64 -10.87
C HIS A 50 -14.34 -6.52 -12.11
N ALA A 51 -14.96 -6.23 -13.26
CA ALA A 51 -14.29 -6.00 -14.54
C ALA A 51 -13.28 -7.12 -14.90
N SER A 52 -12.00 -6.78 -15.07
CA SER A 52 -10.93 -7.76 -15.36
C SER A 52 -9.97 -7.98 -14.19
N VAL A 53 -10.34 -7.62 -12.96
CA VAL A 53 -9.46 -7.71 -11.78
C VAL A 53 -8.85 -9.10 -11.63
N MET A 54 -9.65 -10.17 -11.77
CA MET A 54 -9.13 -11.54 -11.68
C MET A 54 -8.09 -11.83 -12.75
N LYS A 55 -8.35 -11.47 -14.01
CA LYS A 55 -7.40 -11.67 -15.11
C LYS A 55 -6.11 -10.87 -14.88
N ASP A 56 -6.24 -9.59 -14.54
CA ASP A 56 -5.09 -8.69 -14.35
C ASP A 56 -4.22 -9.17 -13.18
N LEU A 57 -4.83 -9.69 -12.11
CA LEU A 57 -4.13 -10.33 -11.00
C LEU A 57 -3.34 -11.55 -11.49
N PHE A 58 -3.96 -12.48 -12.23
CA PHE A 58 -3.23 -13.63 -12.75
C PHE A 58 -2.06 -13.23 -13.64
N ASP A 59 -2.22 -12.21 -14.48
CA ASP A 59 -1.15 -11.70 -15.33
C ASP A 59 0.01 -11.13 -14.48
N ILE A 60 -0.29 -10.45 -13.36
CA ILE A 60 0.70 -9.97 -12.39
C ILE A 60 1.42 -11.15 -11.73
N LEU A 61 0.68 -12.09 -11.15
CA LEU A 61 1.27 -13.18 -10.35
C LEU A 61 2.10 -14.16 -11.19
N ASN A 62 1.82 -14.26 -12.50
CA ASN A 62 2.61 -15.06 -13.45
C ASN A 62 3.83 -14.31 -14.03
N SER A 63 3.99 -13.01 -13.74
CA SER A 63 5.15 -12.23 -14.19
C SER A 63 6.34 -12.39 -13.24
N VAL A 64 7.56 -12.21 -13.75
CA VAL A 64 8.79 -12.24 -12.94
C VAL A 64 8.89 -10.95 -12.12
N PRO A 65 9.25 -11.01 -10.81
CA PRO A 65 9.60 -12.18 -10.02
C PRO A 65 8.43 -12.84 -9.26
N TYR A 66 7.20 -12.34 -9.38
CA TYR A 66 6.04 -12.85 -8.64
C TYR A 66 5.75 -14.33 -8.92
N ASN A 67 6.01 -14.81 -10.13
CA ASN A 67 5.86 -16.23 -10.45
C ASN A 67 6.73 -17.15 -9.58
N ILE A 68 7.88 -16.66 -9.10
CA ILE A 68 8.72 -17.37 -8.13
C ILE A 68 8.05 -17.34 -6.76
N ILE A 69 7.55 -16.18 -6.33
CA ILE A 69 6.88 -15.97 -5.04
C ILE A 69 5.66 -16.88 -4.91
N PHE A 70 4.81 -16.91 -5.94
CA PHE A 70 3.54 -17.63 -5.98
C PHE A 70 3.63 -18.97 -6.73
N ALA A 71 4.83 -19.59 -6.76
CA ALA A 71 5.05 -20.87 -7.46
C ALA A 71 4.33 -22.08 -6.83
N ASP A 72 4.00 -22.00 -5.54
CA ASP A 72 3.25 -23.04 -4.82
C ASP A 72 1.76 -22.89 -5.15
N SER A 73 1.21 -23.85 -5.91
CA SER A 73 -0.18 -23.82 -6.38
C SER A 73 -1.20 -23.91 -5.25
N ASP A 74 -0.90 -24.66 -4.19
CA ASP A 74 -1.81 -24.83 -3.05
C ASP A 74 -1.88 -23.53 -2.25
N CYS A 75 -0.70 -22.92 -2.01
CA CYS A 75 -0.61 -21.61 -1.38
C CYS A 75 -1.31 -20.53 -2.22
N LEU A 76 -1.10 -20.51 -3.54
CA LEU A 76 -1.75 -19.57 -4.44
C LEU A 76 -3.27 -19.75 -4.43
N SER A 77 -3.77 -20.99 -4.47
CA SER A 77 -5.21 -21.25 -4.40
C SER A 77 -5.82 -20.71 -3.10
N GLU A 78 -5.16 -20.94 -1.97
CA GLU A 78 -5.59 -20.43 -0.66
C GLU A 78 -5.66 -18.89 -0.63
N ILE A 79 -4.69 -18.20 -1.27
CA ILE A 79 -4.68 -16.74 -1.38
C ILE A 79 -5.84 -16.25 -2.26
N ILE A 80 -6.03 -16.88 -3.42
CA ILE A 80 -7.13 -16.53 -4.34
C ILE A 80 -8.49 -16.73 -3.68
N ASP A 81 -8.67 -17.76 -2.86
CA ASP A 81 -9.92 -18.00 -2.13
C ASP A 81 -10.20 -16.89 -1.10
N VAL A 82 -9.17 -16.40 -0.41
CA VAL A 82 -9.30 -15.23 0.47
C VAL A 82 -9.72 -14.01 -0.35
N MET A 83 -9.06 -13.74 -1.48
CA MET A 83 -9.37 -12.59 -2.34
C MET A 83 -10.80 -12.64 -2.91
N LYS A 84 -11.29 -13.84 -3.29
CA LYS A 84 -12.68 -14.05 -3.76
C LYS A 84 -13.74 -13.72 -2.71
N SER A 85 -13.42 -13.88 -1.43
CA SER A 85 -14.35 -13.54 -0.35
C SER A 85 -14.50 -12.03 -0.13
N ILE A 86 -13.62 -11.21 -0.70
CA ILE A 86 -13.58 -9.77 -0.46
C ILE A 86 -14.61 -9.04 -1.29
N ARG A 87 -15.28 -8.10 -0.64
CA ARG A 87 -16.34 -7.30 -1.24
C ARG A 87 -16.14 -5.83 -0.92
N PHE A 88 -16.45 -4.99 -1.90
CA PHE A 88 -16.35 -3.54 -1.78
C PHE A 88 -17.65 -2.86 -2.21
N GLY A 89 -17.93 -1.70 -1.62
CA GLY A 89 -18.98 -0.82 -2.11
C GLY A 89 -18.55 -0.14 -3.42
N ALA A 90 -19.53 0.26 -4.24
CA ALA A 90 -19.28 0.88 -5.55
C ALA A 90 -18.21 2.00 -5.51
N PRO A 91 -18.20 2.96 -4.56
CA PRO A 91 -17.20 4.02 -4.56
C PRO A 91 -15.74 3.53 -4.47
N VAL A 92 -15.50 2.39 -3.81
CA VAL A 92 -14.15 1.82 -3.72
C VAL A 92 -13.75 1.14 -5.04
N LEU A 93 -14.70 0.49 -5.70
CA LEU A 93 -14.49 -0.13 -7.02
C LEU A 93 -14.33 0.92 -8.12
N ASP A 94 -15.07 2.03 -8.06
CA ASP A 94 -14.94 3.15 -8.99
C ASP A 94 -13.55 3.79 -8.91
N VAL A 95 -12.95 3.87 -7.72
CA VAL A 95 -11.56 4.33 -7.55
C VAL A 95 -10.56 3.34 -8.14
N LEU A 96 -10.82 2.03 -8.01
CA LEU A 96 -9.99 1.02 -8.65
C LEU A 96 -10.04 1.16 -10.17
N ASP A 97 -11.23 1.40 -10.74
CA ASP A 97 -11.41 1.67 -12.17
C ASP A 97 -10.73 2.98 -12.59
N PHE A 98 -10.82 4.03 -11.78
CA PHE A 98 -10.11 5.28 -12.05
C PHE A 98 -8.61 5.05 -12.21
N PHE A 99 -7.96 4.38 -11.25
CA PHE A 99 -6.53 4.08 -11.39
C PHE A 99 -6.26 3.18 -12.58
N LYS A 100 -7.08 2.17 -12.83
CA LYS A 100 -6.89 1.31 -14.00
C LYS A 100 -6.81 2.08 -15.33
N HIS A 101 -7.66 3.10 -15.50
CA HIS A 101 -7.72 3.88 -16.74
C HIS A 101 -6.73 5.05 -16.78
N HIS A 102 -6.36 5.64 -15.63
CA HIS A 102 -5.58 6.88 -15.58
C HIS A 102 -4.15 6.72 -15.02
N ASP A 103 -3.93 5.74 -14.15
CA ASP A 103 -2.64 5.37 -13.56
C ASP A 103 -2.56 3.85 -13.31
N SER A 104 -2.35 3.12 -14.41
CA SER A 104 -2.29 1.66 -14.40
C SER A 104 -1.18 1.11 -13.49
N SER A 105 -0.15 1.92 -13.20
CA SER A 105 0.93 1.55 -12.30
C SER A 105 0.47 1.47 -10.85
N THR A 106 -0.38 2.39 -10.39
CA THR A 106 -1.02 2.35 -9.07
C THR A 106 -2.04 1.21 -9.00
N TYR A 107 -2.87 1.02 -10.03
CA TYR A 107 -3.82 -0.10 -10.08
C TYR A 107 -3.15 -1.47 -9.93
N ARG A 108 -2.12 -1.75 -10.75
CA ARG A 108 -1.37 -3.01 -10.68
C ARG A 108 -0.69 -3.18 -9.32
N HIS A 109 -0.11 -2.11 -8.80
CA HIS A 109 0.52 -2.09 -7.50
C HIS A 109 -0.47 -2.47 -6.38
N MET A 110 -1.65 -1.86 -6.33
CA MET A 110 -2.68 -2.17 -5.32
C MET A 110 -3.07 -3.65 -5.34
N LEU A 111 -3.27 -4.26 -6.52
CA LEU A 111 -3.56 -5.70 -6.64
C LEU A 111 -2.39 -6.57 -6.17
N THR A 112 -1.16 -6.16 -6.48
CA THR A 112 0.05 -6.90 -6.10
C THR A 112 0.26 -6.87 -4.59
N ILE A 113 0.11 -5.68 -3.97
CA ILE A 113 0.16 -5.52 -2.51
C ILE A 113 -0.92 -6.37 -1.86
N PHE A 114 -2.10 -6.51 -2.47
CA PHE A 114 -3.12 -7.39 -1.92
C PHE A 114 -2.65 -8.84 -1.80
N ALA A 115 -2.14 -9.41 -2.88
CA ALA A 115 -1.69 -10.80 -2.89
C ALA A 115 -0.50 -11.03 -1.96
N LEU A 116 0.49 -10.12 -1.99
CA LEU A 116 1.67 -10.20 -1.12
C LEU A 116 1.31 -10.09 0.36
N THR A 117 0.42 -9.17 0.73
CA THR A 117 0.04 -8.98 2.13
C THR A 117 -0.73 -10.18 2.69
N ILE A 118 -1.60 -10.83 1.89
CA ILE A 118 -2.24 -12.09 2.31
C ILE A 118 -1.19 -13.20 2.48
N LEU A 119 -0.23 -13.33 1.54
CA LEU A 119 0.84 -14.32 1.61
C LEU A 119 1.67 -14.17 2.89
N ILE A 120 2.11 -12.95 3.20
CA ILE A 120 2.93 -12.71 4.39
C ILE A 120 2.10 -12.78 5.67
N ALA A 121 0.83 -12.35 5.66
CA ALA A 121 -0.06 -12.50 6.80
C ALA A 121 -0.33 -13.98 7.11
N ARG A 122 -0.44 -14.85 6.11
CA ARG A 122 -0.55 -16.30 6.29
C ARG A 122 0.60 -16.86 7.13
N ASP A 123 1.82 -16.38 6.91
CA ASP A 123 3.00 -16.84 7.63
C ASP A 123 3.09 -16.30 9.06
N LEU A 124 2.68 -15.04 9.26
CA LEU A 124 3.05 -14.27 10.47
C LEU A 124 1.88 -13.96 11.40
N VAL A 125 0.64 -13.99 10.89
CA VAL A 125 -0.56 -13.58 11.63
C VAL A 125 -1.29 -14.81 12.14
N PRO A 126 -1.40 -14.99 13.47
CA PRO A 126 -2.21 -16.06 14.04
C PRO A 126 -3.66 -15.95 13.58
N ASN A 127 -4.26 -17.08 13.19
CA ASN A 127 -5.64 -17.13 12.70
C ASN A 127 -5.92 -16.14 11.57
N TYR A 128 -4.97 -15.89 10.66
CA TYR A 128 -5.13 -14.89 9.59
C TYR A 128 -6.43 -15.07 8.79
N ARG A 129 -6.88 -16.32 8.56
CA ARG A 129 -8.17 -16.63 7.91
C ARG A 129 -9.40 -16.05 8.63
N LYS A 130 -9.36 -15.89 9.96
CA LYS A 130 -10.41 -15.22 10.74
C LYS A 130 -10.28 -13.70 10.72
N ARG A 131 -9.08 -13.20 10.40
CA ARG A 131 -8.75 -11.77 10.25
C ARG A 131 -8.79 -11.33 8.78
N VAL A 132 -9.45 -12.10 7.92
CA VAL A 132 -9.54 -11.80 6.49
C VAL A 132 -10.09 -10.42 6.24
N SER A 133 -11.12 -9.98 6.99
CA SER A 133 -11.61 -8.60 6.89
C SER A 133 -10.53 -7.56 7.18
N GLU A 134 -9.56 -7.84 8.04
CA GLU A 134 -8.48 -6.90 8.34
C GLU A 134 -7.41 -6.87 7.25
N ILE A 135 -7.15 -8.02 6.64
CA ILE A 135 -6.14 -8.21 5.58
C ILE A 135 -6.70 -7.76 4.22
N ALA A 136 -7.99 -7.98 3.98
CA ALA A 136 -8.76 -7.64 2.79
C ALA A 136 -8.63 -6.19 2.35
N TYR A 137 -8.35 -5.31 3.31
CA TYR A 137 -8.27 -3.89 3.09
C TYR A 137 -6.83 -3.37 2.93
N GLY A 138 -5.82 -4.23 3.08
CA GLY A 138 -4.44 -3.96 2.65
C GLY A 138 -4.32 -3.29 1.27
N PRO A 139 -5.01 -3.74 0.19
CA PRO A 139 -4.95 -3.11 -1.14
C PRO A 139 -5.42 -1.65 -1.19
N THR A 140 -6.10 -1.16 -0.15
CA THR A 140 -6.59 0.21 -0.11
C THR A 140 -5.58 1.18 0.49
N HIS A 141 -4.33 0.76 0.72
CA HIS A 141 -3.29 1.59 1.32
C HIS A 141 -3.08 2.90 0.55
N ASP A 142 -3.10 2.81 -0.78
CA ASP A 142 -2.89 3.92 -1.70
C ASP A 142 -4.19 4.62 -2.14
N PHE A 143 -5.33 4.29 -1.52
CA PHE A 143 -6.66 4.79 -1.93
C PHE A 143 -6.72 6.33 -1.98
N GLY A 144 -6.00 7.01 -1.08
CA GLY A 144 -5.96 8.47 -1.05
C GLY A 144 -5.22 9.13 -2.22
N LYS A 145 -4.55 8.37 -3.10
CA LYS A 145 -3.91 8.93 -4.30
C LYS A 145 -4.91 9.58 -5.24
N ILE A 146 -6.21 9.33 -5.11
CA ILE A 146 -7.25 10.06 -5.87
C ILE A 146 -7.27 11.56 -5.56
N CYS A 147 -6.73 11.97 -4.41
CA CYS A 147 -6.57 13.37 -4.05
C CYS A 147 -5.26 13.98 -4.59
N VAL A 148 -4.37 13.18 -5.18
CA VAL A 148 -3.10 13.64 -5.76
C VAL A 148 -3.29 13.88 -7.26
N PRO A 149 -2.93 15.07 -7.77
CA PRO A 149 -2.96 15.35 -9.21
C PRO A 149 -2.20 14.31 -10.06
N LEU A 150 -2.76 13.95 -11.22
CA LEU A 150 -2.18 12.93 -12.11
C LEU A 150 -0.82 13.35 -12.69
N ASP A 151 -0.59 14.64 -12.91
CA ASP A 151 0.70 15.20 -13.33
C ASP A 151 1.79 15.00 -12.27
N ILE A 152 1.44 15.01 -10.98
CA ILE A 152 2.35 14.65 -9.88
C ILE A 152 2.57 13.13 -9.84
N LEU A 153 1.50 12.33 -9.90
CA LEU A 153 1.60 10.86 -9.84
C LEU A 153 2.42 10.28 -11.00
N LYS A 154 2.32 10.89 -12.18
CA LYS A 154 2.95 10.44 -13.42
C LYS A 154 4.23 11.21 -13.75
N LYS A 155 4.78 11.98 -12.81
CA LYS A 155 5.95 12.81 -13.07
C LYS A 155 7.19 11.94 -13.30
N GLU A 156 7.85 12.17 -14.44
CA GLU A 156 9.08 11.47 -14.84
C GLU A 156 10.37 12.20 -14.41
N HIS A 157 10.23 13.40 -13.86
CA HIS A 157 11.32 14.23 -13.35
C HIS A 157 11.28 14.29 -11.82
N PRO A 158 12.35 14.78 -11.15
CA PRO A 158 12.32 14.96 -9.70
C PRO A 158 11.13 15.80 -9.26
N LEU A 159 10.53 15.44 -8.12
CA LEU A 159 9.45 16.21 -7.53
C LEU A 159 10.03 17.50 -6.90
N THR A 160 9.25 18.57 -6.89
CA THR A 160 9.51 19.71 -6.00
C THR A 160 9.19 19.32 -4.56
N ARG A 161 9.61 20.14 -3.58
CA ARG A 161 9.25 19.92 -2.18
C ARG A 161 7.73 19.91 -1.98
N ASP A 162 7.01 20.82 -2.63
CA ASP A 162 5.56 20.92 -2.53
C ASP A 162 4.85 19.75 -3.18
N GLU A 163 5.32 19.29 -4.34
CA GLU A 163 4.78 18.10 -4.99
C GLU A 163 5.01 16.84 -4.14
N LEU A 164 6.18 16.72 -3.50
CA LEU A 164 6.44 15.62 -2.56
C LEU A 164 5.50 15.69 -1.35
N ASN A 165 5.25 16.89 -0.80
CA ASN A 165 4.31 17.07 0.31
C ASN A 165 2.87 16.75 -0.11
N TYR A 166 2.46 17.11 -1.32
CA TYR A 166 1.19 16.72 -1.90
C TYR A 166 1.12 15.21 -2.09
N LEU A 167 2.16 14.58 -2.64
CA LEU A 167 2.18 13.13 -2.78
C LEU A 167 2.02 12.44 -1.41
N LYS A 168 2.74 12.88 -0.36
CA LYS A 168 2.61 12.35 1.00
C LYS A 168 1.21 12.53 1.60
N HIS A 169 0.45 13.51 1.15
CA HIS A 169 -0.93 13.75 1.60
C HIS A 169 -1.87 12.57 1.33
N HIS A 170 -1.57 11.70 0.35
CA HIS A 170 -2.41 10.53 0.03
C HIS A 170 -2.67 9.66 1.27
N ALA A 171 -1.71 9.53 2.18
CA ALA A 171 -1.88 8.69 3.37
C ALA A 171 -3.01 9.22 4.27
N VAL A 172 -3.00 10.53 4.53
CA VAL A 172 -4.05 11.18 5.34
C VAL A 172 -5.37 11.25 4.57
N ALA A 173 -5.34 11.53 3.27
CA ALA A 173 -6.54 11.51 2.42
C ALA A 173 -7.20 10.12 2.43
N GLY A 174 -6.41 9.06 2.31
CA GLY A 174 -6.88 7.67 2.34
C GLY A 174 -7.53 7.32 3.68
N TYR A 175 -6.97 7.79 4.80
CA TYR A 175 -7.59 7.64 6.12
C TYR A 175 -9.00 8.20 6.17
N VAL A 176 -9.17 9.45 5.71
CA VAL A 176 -10.46 10.15 5.75
C VAL A 176 -11.46 9.51 4.80
N LEU A 177 -11.04 9.22 3.56
CA LEU A 177 -11.89 8.62 2.53
C LEU A 177 -12.39 7.23 2.94
N LEU A 178 -11.50 6.35 3.40
CA LEU A 178 -11.89 5.00 3.82
C LEU A 178 -12.74 5.03 5.10
N SER A 179 -12.43 5.93 6.04
CA SER A 179 -13.29 6.15 7.21
C SER A 179 -14.70 6.56 6.78
N TYR A 180 -14.80 7.48 5.82
CA TYR A 180 -16.05 7.97 5.25
C TYR A 180 -16.84 6.86 4.54
N TYR A 181 -16.20 6.10 3.64
CA TYR A 181 -16.88 5.05 2.86
C TYR A 181 -17.26 3.84 3.70
N PHE A 182 -16.41 3.42 4.64
CA PHE A 182 -16.72 2.29 5.53
C PHE A 182 -17.54 2.68 6.75
N ARG A 183 -17.79 3.97 6.96
CA ARG A 183 -18.48 4.50 8.14
C ARG A 183 -17.84 4.07 9.45
N ASP A 184 -16.53 3.82 9.41
CA ASP A 184 -15.76 3.35 10.55
C ASP A 184 -14.36 3.98 10.52
N ARG A 185 -14.20 5.02 11.35
CA ARG A 185 -12.91 5.68 11.59
C ARG A 185 -11.87 4.80 12.29
N ARG A 186 -12.28 3.66 12.85
CA ARG A 186 -11.40 2.67 13.49
C ARG A 186 -11.05 1.52 12.55
N SER A 187 -11.60 1.53 11.33
CA SER A 187 -11.32 0.54 10.31
C SER A 187 -9.81 0.41 10.12
N ILE A 188 -9.35 -0.84 10.15
CA ILE A 188 -7.95 -1.17 9.90
C ILE A 188 -7.50 -0.73 8.51
N ALA A 189 -8.40 -0.77 7.52
CA ALA A 189 -8.18 -0.22 6.18
C ALA A 189 -7.70 1.23 6.22
N ALA A 190 -8.47 2.05 6.94
CA ALA A 190 -8.22 3.47 7.06
C ALA A 190 -6.89 3.70 7.80
N LYS A 191 -6.63 2.94 8.88
CA LYS A 191 -5.36 3.03 9.62
C LYS A 191 -4.17 2.64 8.76
N VAL A 192 -4.28 1.56 7.98
CA VAL A 192 -3.24 1.12 7.02
C VAL A 192 -2.98 2.20 5.99
N ALA A 193 -4.02 2.76 5.36
CA ALA A 193 -3.86 3.86 4.42
C ALA A 193 -3.14 5.06 5.05
N ARG A 194 -3.46 5.40 6.31
CA ARG A 194 -2.75 6.46 7.03
C ARG A 194 -1.29 6.13 7.31
N ASP A 195 -1.02 4.92 7.79
CA ASP A 195 0.21 4.66 8.55
C ASP A 195 1.18 3.71 7.82
N HIS A 196 0.91 3.24 6.60
CA HIS A 196 1.81 2.34 5.85
C HIS A 196 3.18 2.95 5.50
N HIS A 197 3.30 4.28 5.56
CA HIS A 197 4.58 5.00 5.46
C HIS A 197 5.23 5.30 6.81
N GLU A 198 4.61 4.91 7.93
CA GLU A 198 5.26 4.95 9.24
C GLU A 198 6.38 3.89 9.30
N ARG A 199 7.34 4.11 10.20
CA ARG A 199 8.51 3.24 10.38
C ARG A 199 8.66 2.89 11.86
N MET A 200 9.26 1.74 12.15
CA MET A 200 9.40 1.28 13.55
C MET A 200 10.29 2.21 14.38
N ASN A 201 11.22 2.93 13.73
CA ASN A 201 12.11 3.91 14.35
C ASN A 201 11.55 5.35 14.39
N GLY A 202 10.29 5.56 14.00
CA GLY A 202 9.64 6.87 14.08
C GLY A 202 9.98 7.86 12.96
N GLN A 203 10.83 7.49 12.00
CA GLN A 203 11.24 8.37 10.89
C GLN A 203 10.26 8.39 9.71
N GLY A 204 9.09 7.77 9.87
CA GLY A 204 8.05 7.71 8.84
C GLY A 204 7.10 8.91 8.85
N TYR A 205 6.02 8.80 8.09
CA TYR A 205 4.97 9.82 7.99
C TYR A 205 3.59 9.15 7.89
N PRO A 206 2.48 9.88 8.14
CA PRO A 206 2.33 11.32 8.36
C PRO A 206 2.49 11.79 9.81
N ARG A 207 2.55 10.88 10.79
CA ARG A 207 2.55 11.20 12.22
C ARG A 207 3.93 11.12 12.86
N GLY A 208 4.89 10.43 12.24
CA GLY A 208 6.24 10.29 12.77
C GLY A 208 6.25 9.46 14.06
N ILE A 209 5.52 8.34 14.05
CA ILE A 209 5.37 7.48 15.24
C ILE A 209 6.19 6.20 15.08
N ASN A 210 6.60 5.64 16.22
CA ASN A 210 7.17 4.29 16.24
C ASN A 210 6.06 3.29 15.93
N GLN A 211 6.00 2.83 14.68
CA GLN A 211 5.00 1.85 14.24
C GLN A 211 5.25 0.49 14.89
N GLN A 212 4.21 -0.13 15.44
CA GLN A 212 4.27 -1.42 16.12
C GLN A 212 3.17 -2.40 15.68
N ASP A 213 2.23 -1.94 14.85
CA ASP A 213 1.18 -2.79 14.30
C ASP A 213 1.74 -3.67 13.18
N LEU A 214 1.69 -4.99 13.39
CA LEU A 214 2.20 -5.98 12.45
C LEU A 214 1.53 -5.90 11.07
N MET A 215 0.23 -5.57 11.00
CA MET A 215 -0.45 -5.48 9.70
C MET A 215 0.04 -4.28 8.90
N ILE A 216 0.26 -3.15 9.56
CA ILE A 216 0.83 -1.96 8.93
C ILE A 216 2.27 -2.24 8.48
N GLU A 217 3.06 -2.95 9.28
CA GLU A 217 4.41 -3.37 8.93
C GLU A 217 4.45 -4.31 7.72
N ILE A 218 3.54 -5.30 7.66
CA ILE A 218 3.40 -6.20 6.51
C ILE A 218 3.12 -5.40 5.23
N VAL A 219 2.15 -4.48 5.27
CA VAL A 219 1.83 -3.62 4.12
C VAL A 219 3.02 -2.76 3.74
N ALA A 220 3.70 -2.12 4.70
CA ALA A 220 4.86 -1.27 4.44
C ALA A 220 6.01 -2.02 3.74
N VAL A 221 6.32 -3.25 4.17
CA VAL A 221 7.37 -4.07 3.54
C VAL A 221 6.97 -4.51 2.14
N CYS A 222 5.71 -4.97 1.96
CA CYS A 222 5.20 -5.34 0.64
C CYS A 222 5.18 -4.14 -0.32
N ASP A 223 4.75 -2.96 0.16
CA ASP A 223 4.69 -1.70 -0.57
C ASP A 223 6.07 -1.31 -1.11
N VAL A 224 7.07 -1.27 -0.22
CA VAL A 224 8.46 -0.95 -0.60
C VAL A 224 9.02 -1.98 -1.57
N TYR A 225 8.79 -3.27 -1.31
CA TYR A 225 9.27 -4.33 -2.19
C TYR A 225 8.76 -4.16 -3.62
N ASP A 226 7.43 -4.11 -3.78
CA ASP A 226 6.79 -3.97 -5.08
C ASP A 226 7.20 -2.67 -5.77
N ALA A 227 7.25 -1.56 -5.02
CA ALA A 227 7.70 -0.29 -5.55
C ALA A 227 9.11 -0.38 -6.15
N LEU A 228 10.05 -1.07 -5.49
CA LEU A 228 11.42 -1.24 -5.99
C LEU A 228 11.48 -2.08 -7.27
N ILE A 229 10.78 -3.22 -7.32
CA ILE A 229 10.85 -4.16 -8.45
C ILE A 229 9.92 -3.81 -9.61
N SER A 230 9.04 -2.83 -9.44
CA SER A 230 8.21 -2.26 -10.50
C SER A 230 8.85 -1.02 -11.12
N ALA A 231 8.70 -0.87 -12.44
CA ALA A 231 9.02 0.38 -13.12
C ALA A 231 8.08 1.50 -12.65
N ARG A 232 8.60 2.72 -12.54
CA ARG A 232 7.85 3.92 -12.12
C ARG A 232 8.18 5.08 -13.07
N PRO A 233 7.31 6.10 -13.19
CA PRO A 233 7.60 7.26 -14.04
C PRO A 233 8.98 7.90 -13.77
N TYR A 234 9.34 8.09 -12.49
CA TYR A 234 10.63 8.64 -12.04
C TYR A 234 11.77 7.60 -11.96
N ARG A 235 11.50 6.34 -12.32
CA ARG A 235 12.46 5.22 -12.30
C ARG A 235 12.05 4.21 -13.38
N PRO A 236 12.44 4.43 -14.65
CA PRO A 236 11.96 3.62 -15.76
C PRO A 236 12.48 2.17 -15.71
N VAL A 237 13.70 1.97 -15.19
CA VAL A 237 14.28 0.65 -14.97
C VAL A 237 14.06 0.26 -13.51
N SER A 238 13.38 -0.86 -13.28
CA SER A 238 13.17 -1.36 -11.92
C SER A 238 14.45 -1.89 -11.29
N TYR A 239 14.44 -2.02 -9.96
CA TYR A 239 15.50 -2.74 -9.27
C TYR A 239 15.43 -4.21 -9.66
N ASN A 240 16.59 -4.85 -9.84
CA ASN A 240 16.60 -6.30 -9.87
C ASN A 240 16.12 -6.83 -8.51
N ASN A 241 15.53 -8.03 -8.53
CA ASN A 241 14.88 -8.59 -7.35
C ASN A 241 15.85 -8.73 -6.15
N ARG A 242 17.10 -9.10 -6.41
CA ARG A 242 18.10 -9.24 -5.35
C ARG A 242 18.42 -7.91 -4.69
N THR A 243 18.61 -6.85 -5.46
CA THR A 243 18.86 -5.50 -4.92
C THR A 243 17.67 -5.03 -4.07
N ALA A 244 16.42 -5.28 -4.49
CA ALA A 244 15.25 -4.90 -3.71
C ALA A 244 15.23 -5.59 -2.33
N LEU A 245 15.59 -6.87 -2.26
CA LEU A 245 15.72 -7.60 -1.00
C LEU A 245 16.90 -7.11 -0.15
N ASP A 246 18.02 -6.73 -0.76
CA ASP A 246 19.17 -6.12 -0.05
C ASP A 246 18.78 -4.75 0.56
N VAL A 247 17.94 -3.96 -0.13
CA VAL A 247 17.38 -2.70 0.38
C VAL A 247 16.50 -2.96 1.60
N LEU A 248 15.55 -3.88 1.52
CA LEU A 248 14.68 -4.24 2.66
C LEU A 248 15.46 -4.82 3.83
N THR A 249 16.49 -5.62 3.56
CA THR A 249 17.42 -6.11 4.59
C THR A 249 18.10 -4.93 5.29
N SER A 250 18.55 -3.93 4.54
CA SER A 250 19.16 -2.71 5.10
C SER A 250 18.17 -1.89 5.93
N MET A 251 16.90 -1.81 5.51
CA MET A 251 15.86 -1.15 6.29
C MET A 251 15.61 -1.88 7.63
N ALA A 252 15.62 -3.21 7.63
CA ALA A 252 15.48 -3.99 8.86
C ALA A 252 16.69 -3.82 9.80
N GLU A 253 17.91 -3.77 9.27
CA GLU A 253 19.13 -3.48 10.06
C GLU A 253 19.08 -2.11 10.74
N LYS A 254 18.48 -1.10 10.09
CA LYS A 254 18.28 0.25 10.63
C LYS A 254 17.07 0.37 11.56
N GLY A 255 16.31 -0.70 11.77
CA GLY A 255 15.08 -0.68 12.55
C GLY A 255 13.95 0.14 11.92
N GLU A 256 13.96 0.32 10.59
CA GLU A 256 12.87 1.02 9.88
C GLU A 256 11.65 0.10 9.70
N VAL A 257 11.89 -1.20 9.51
CA VAL A 257 10.90 -2.30 9.39
C VAL A 257 11.40 -3.52 10.17
N GLY A 258 10.55 -4.50 10.44
CA GLY A 258 10.93 -5.64 11.28
C GLY A 258 11.46 -6.83 10.49
N TRP A 259 12.41 -7.52 11.11
CA TRP A 259 13.07 -8.68 10.52
C TRP A 259 12.12 -9.83 10.18
N ARG A 260 11.04 -10.00 10.95
CA ARG A 260 10.09 -11.11 10.75
C ARG A 260 9.41 -11.02 9.38
N VAL A 261 8.96 -9.82 9.01
CA VAL A 261 8.28 -9.55 7.74
C VAL A 261 9.27 -9.65 6.58
N VAL A 262 10.44 -9.01 6.70
CA VAL A 262 11.50 -9.07 5.66
C VAL A 262 11.96 -10.50 5.41
N LYS A 263 12.16 -11.31 6.45
CA LYS A 263 12.56 -12.71 6.30
C LYS A 263 11.50 -13.58 5.63
N SER A 264 10.21 -13.39 5.95
CA SER A 264 9.12 -14.11 5.26
C SER A 264 9.10 -13.76 3.76
N LEU A 265 9.26 -12.49 3.40
CA LEU A 265 9.34 -12.10 1.99
C LEU A 265 10.58 -12.68 1.27
N ILE A 266 11.74 -12.70 1.94
CA ILE A 266 12.96 -13.32 1.39
C ILE A 266 12.78 -14.82 1.21
N ALA A 267 12.12 -15.50 2.16
CA ALA A 267 11.81 -16.92 2.06
C ALA A 267 11.01 -17.24 0.80
N HIS A 268 9.95 -16.47 0.54
CA HIS A 268 9.13 -16.63 -0.66
C HIS A 268 9.87 -16.30 -1.95
N ASN A 269 10.89 -15.46 -1.91
CA ASN A 269 11.73 -15.19 -3.07
C ASN A 269 12.78 -16.28 -3.38
N ARG A 270 12.94 -17.28 -2.51
CA ARG A 270 13.87 -18.39 -2.72
C ARG A 270 13.18 -19.60 -3.32
N SER A 271 13.84 -20.26 -4.25
CA SER A 271 13.37 -21.54 -4.80
C SER A 271 13.17 -22.62 -3.72
N SER A 272 13.97 -22.60 -2.65
CA SER A 272 13.86 -23.58 -1.56
C SER A 272 12.75 -23.29 -0.54
N LYS A 273 12.10 -22.12 -0.60
CA LYS A 273 10.99 -21.72 0.29
C LYS A 273 11.25 -22.05 1.78
N PRO A 274 12.38 -21.62 2.38
CA PRO A 274 12.69 -21.95 3.77
C PRO A 274 11.63 -21.37 4.71
N GLN A 275 11.50 -21.91 5.91
CA GLN A 275 10.63 -21.29 6.90
C GLN A 275 11.15 -19.88 7.26
N PRO A 276 10.28 -18.88 7.47
CA PRO A 276 10.72 -17.50 7.75
C PRO A 276 11.71 -17.37 8.94
N PRO A 277 11.55 -18.07 10.08
CA PRO A 277 12.52 -18.02 11.17
C PRO A 277 13.93 -18.46 10.77
N ASP A 278 14.02 -19.49 9.92
CA ASP A 278 15.26 -20.12 9.46
C ASP A 278 15.90 -19.41 8.27
N THR A 279 15.26 -18.34 7.78
CA THR A 279 15.72 -17.60 6.61
C THR A 279 16.95 -16.77 6.97
N VAL A 280 18.12 -17.26 6.53
CA VAL A 280 19.40 -16.56 6.64
C VAL A 280 19.49 -15.48 5.57
N THR A 281 19.70 -14.22 5.95
CA THR A 281 19.94 -13.13 4.99
C THR A 281 21.42 -13.08 4.57
N SER A 282 21.68 -12.60 3.36
CA SER A 282 23.06 -12.50 2.87
C SER A 282 23.76 -11.31 3.54
N ARG A 283 24.99 -11.53 4.01
CA ARG A 283 25.84 -10.45 4.56
C ARG A 283 26.49 -9.58 3.49
N GLU A 284 26.60 -10.10 2.27
CA GLU A 284 27.15 -9.39 1.12
C GLU A 284 26.03 -8.64 0.38
N LYS A 285 26.06 -7.32 0.48
CA LYS A 285 25.20 -6.44 -0.32
C LYS A 285 25.87 -6.21 -1.66
N ARG A 286 25.24 -6.70 -2.72
CA ARG A 286 25.78 -6.64 -4.09
C ARG A 286 24.91 -5.83 -5.03
N GLY A 287 23.70 -5.49 -4.60
CA GLY A 287 22.77 -4.71 -5.39
C GLY A 287 23.12 -3.23 -5.45
N THR A 288 23.03 -2.65 -6.64
CA THR A 288 23.07 -1.19 -6.86
C THR A 288 21.71 -0.70 -7.36
N PRO A 289 21.30 0.54 -7.03
CA PRO A 289 20.16 1.18 -7.69
C PRO A 289 20.31 1.17 -9.22
N PRO A 290 19.20 1.08 -9.97
CA PRO A 290 19.24 1.18 -11.42
C PRO A 290 19.69 2.59 -11.88
N PRO A 291 20.21 2.73 -13.11
CA PRO A 291 20.50 4.03 -13.70
C PRO A 291 19.23 4.90 -13.76
N ASP A 292 19.41 6.22 -13.82
CA ASP A 292 18.33 7.20 -13.96
C ASP A 292 17.22 7.11 -12.89
N ASN A 293 17.55 6.55 -11.73
CA ASN A 293 16.65 6.55 -10.59
C ASN A 293 16.57 7.96 -9.97
N LEU A 294 15.39 8.58 -10.06
CA LEU A 294 15.11 9.90 -9.52
C LEU A 294 14.36 9.85 -8.18
N TYR A 295 14.09 8.65 -7.66
CA TYR A 295 13.44 8.49 -6.37
C TYR A 295 14.22 9.19 -5.25
N GLY A 296 13.52 10.00 -4.46
CA GLY A 296 14.11 10.76 -3.34
C GLY A 296 14.96 11.95 -3.76
N LYS A 297 15.18 12.19 -5.06
CA LYS A 297 15.78 13.43 -5.56
C LYS A 297 14.70 14.50 -5.65
N LEU A 298 15.03 15.71 -5.23
CA LEU A 298 14.17 16.88 -5.39
C LEU A 298 14.72 17.74 -6.52
N SER A 299 13.84 18.41 -7.26
CA SER A 299 14.28 19.46 -8.18
C SER A 299 14.71 20.67 -7.37
N ASP A 300 15.85 21.27 -7.75
CA ASP A 300 16.35 22.53 -7.20
C ASP A 300 15.46 23.68 -7.70
N THR A 301 14.30 23.85 -7.07
CA THR A 301 13.42 25.00 -7.24
C THR A 301 12.76 25.28 -5.90
N ASP A 302 13.40 26.15 -5.11
CA ASP A 302 12.76 26.94 -4.06
C ASP A 302 12.05 28.15 -4.71
#